data_AF-A0A1S3D5W4-F1
#
_entry.id   AF-A0A1S3D5W4-F1
#
_cell.length_a   1.000
_cell.length_b   1.000
_cell.length_c   1.000
_cell.angle_alpha   90.00
_cell.angle_beta   90.00
_cell.angle_gamma   90.00
#
_symmetry.space_group_name_H-M   'P 1'
#
loop_
_entity.id
_entity.type
_entity.pdbx_description
1 polymer ?
#
loop_
_entity_poly.entity_id
_entity_poly.type
_entity_poly.pdbx_seq_one_letter_code
_entity_poly.pdbx_strand_id
1 'polypeptide(L)' 'MDVVKATERLLKLSIPNHLIWLIFFYLFFHSLLNLTGEVLHFADRNFYADWWNADNTDTFWRNWNMPIHQWAVR' A
#
# COMPACT_ATOMS: atom_id res chain seq x y z
N MET A 1 -24.60 2.40 -19.20
CA MET A 1 -24.63 2.34 -17.72
C MET A 1 -24.94 3.75 -17.23
N ASP A 2 -25.97 3.91 -16.43
CA ASP A 2 -26.40 5.23 -15.94
C ASP A 2 -25.33 5.76 -14.97
N VAL A 3 -24.60 6.80 -15.37
CA VAL A 3 -23.40 7.29 -14.67
C VAL A 3 -23.73 7.64 -13.22
N VAL A 4 -24.92 8.20 -12.98
CA VAL A 4 -25.41 8.55 -11.65
C VAL A 4 -25.53 7.31 -10.74
N LYS A 5 -26.12 6.23 -11.26
CA LYS A 5 -26.26 4.97 -10.51
C LYS A 5 -24.92 4.27 -10.28
N ALA A 6 -23.97 4.42 -11.21
CA ALA A 6 -22.63 3.89 -11.05
C ALA A 6 -21.88 4.62 -9.93
N THR A 7 -21.92 5.96 -9.91
CA THR A 7 -21.28 6.77 -8.87
C THR A 7 -21.87 6.50 -7.48
N GLU A 8 -23.20 6.37 -7.36
CA GLU A 8 -23.83 6.02 -6.07
C GLU A 8 -23.31 4.69 -5.50
N ARG A 9 -23.17 3.68 -6.37
CA ARG A 9 -22.65 2.36 -5.97
C ARG A 9 -21.16 2.42 -5.60
N LEU A 10 -20.36 3.16 -6.36
CA LEU A 10 -18.94 3.37 -6.05
C LEU A 10 -18.75 4.03 -4.69
N LEU A 11 -19.53 5.08 -4.39
CA LEU A 11 -19.45 5.78 -3.11
C LEU A 11 -19.81 4.86 -1.94
N LYS A 12 -20.85 4.02 -2.08
CA LYS A 12 -21.24 3.02 -1.06
C LYS A 12 -20.13 2.00 -0.77
N LEU A 13 -19.34 1.64 -1.79
CA LEU A 13 -18.25 0.67 -1.66
C LEU A 13 -16.90 1.31 -1.29
N SER A 14 -16.78 2.64 -1.38
CA SER A 14 -15.50 3.33 -1.23
C SER A 14 -14.83 3.09 0.13
N ILE A 15 -15.58 3.22 1.23
CA ILE A 15 -15.08 3.04 2.60
C ILE A 15 -14.61 1.60 2.86
N PRO A 16 -15.46 0.55 2.68
CA PRO A 16 -15.00 -0.81 2.93
C PRO A 16 -13.84 -1.22 2.01
N ASN A 17 -13.82 -0.74 0.76
CA ASN A 17 -12.71 -0.97 -0.14
C ASN A 17 -11.39 -0.36 0.37
N HIS A 18 -11.41 0.89 0.84
CA HIS A 18 -10.21 1.52 1.41
C HIS A 18 -9.74 0.80 2.69
N LEU A 19 -10.66 0.36 3.55
CA LEU A 19 -10.30 -0.41 4.75
C LEU A 19 -9.64 -1.74 4.41
N ILE A 20 -10.18 -2.48 3.43
CA ILE A 20 -9.58 -3.74 2.96
C ILE A 20 -8.18 -3.47 2.39
N TRP A 21 -8.01 -2.40 1.62
CA TRP A 21 -6.71 -2.02 1.07
C TRP A 21 -5.69 -1.72 2.18
N LEU A 22 -6.08 -0.99 3.23
CA LEU A 22 -5.22 -0.71 4.39
C LEU A 22 -4.85 -1.98 5.18
N ILE A 23 -5.82 -2.87 5.40
CA ILE A 23 -5.59 -4.16 6.07
C ILE A 23 -4.62 -5.01 5.24
N PHE A 24 -4.85 -5.10 3.93
CA PHE A 24 -4.00 -5.84 3.02
C PHE A 24 -2.57 -5.28 3.03
N PHE A 25 -2.42 -3.95 3.01
CA PHE A 25 -1.12 -3.32 3.14
C PHE A 25 -0.38 -3.77 4.40
N TYR A 26 -1.03 -3.71 5.56
CA TYR A 26 -0.43 -4.13 6.82
C TYR A 26 -0.09 -5.63 6.82
N LEU A 27 -1.02 -6.49 6.44
CA LEU A 27 -0.80 -7.93 6.43
C LEU A 27 0.34 -8.34 5.49
N PHE A 28 0.45 -7.71 4.33
CA PHE A 28 1.46 -8.03 3.35
C PHE A 28 2.82 -7.38 3.68
N PHE A 29 2.88 -6.05 3.69
CA PHE A 29 4.13 -5.32 3.82
C PHE A 29 4.70 -5.34 5.23
N HIS A 30 3.84 -5.27 6.25
CA HIS A 30 4.30 -5.34 7.62
C HIS A 30 4.45 -6.79 8.07
N SER A 31 3.40 -7.61 8.04
CA SER A 31 3.46 -8.96 8.63
C SER A 31 4.20 -9.97 7.76
N LEU A 32 3.78 -10.18 6.51
CA LEU A 32 4.32 -11.25 5.66
C LEU A 32 5.78 -11.00 5.26
N LEU A 33 6.14 -9.79 4.84
CA LEU A 33 7.52 -9.49 4.42
C LEU A 33 8.50 -9.51 5.59
N ASN A 34 8.12 -9.00 6.78
CA ASN A 34 8.98 -9.14 7.96
C ASN A 34 9.12 -10.60 8.40
N LEU A 35 8.04 -11.38 8.40
CA LEU A 35 8.10 -12.82 8.70
C LEU A 35 9.05 -13.53 7.73
N THR A 36 8.93 -13.25 6.43
CA THR A 36 9.81 -13.80 5.40
C THR A 36 11.25 -13.35 5.61
N GLY A 37 11.47 -12.10 5.98
CA GLY A 37 12.79 -11.56 6.29
C GLY A 37 13.44 -12.26 7.49
N GLU A 38 12.69 -12.55 8.55
CA GLU A 38 13.19 -13.32 9.70
C GLU A 38 13.56 -14.75 9.29
N VAL A 39 12.67 -15.44 8.56
CA VAL A 39 12.89 -16.84 8.12
C VAL A 39 14.13 -16.96 7.21
N LEU A 40 14.37 -15.95 6.37
CA LEU A 40 15.50 -15.93 5.43
C LEU A 40 16.76 -15.27 6.01
N HIS A 41 16.73 -14.83 7.28
CA HIS A 41 17.80 -14.02 7.88
C HIS A 41 18.17 -12.78 7.04
N PHE A 42 17.16 -12.18 6.39
CA PHE A 42 17.31 -10.96 5.61
C PHE A 42 17.27 -9.74 6.53
N ALA A 43 18.38 -9.02 6.58
CA ALA A 43 18.57 -7.90 7.51
C ALA A 43 17.88 -6.60 7.04
N ASP A 44 17.70 -6.41 5.73
CA ASP A 44 17.07 -5.18 5.21
C ASP A 44 15.54 -5.28 5.27
N ARG A 45 14.93 -4.51 6.18
CA ARG A 45 13.48 -4.55 6.43
C ARG A 45 12.77 -3.27 6.00
N ASN A 46 13.43 -2.47 5.16
CA ASN A 46 12.85 -1.21 4.68
C ASN A 46 11.86 -1.45 3.53
N PHE A 47 10.74 -2.12 3.84
CA PHE A 47 9.70 -2.46 2.84
C PHE A 47 8.78 -1.28 2.51
N TYR A 48 8.61 -0.33 3.42
CA TYR A 48 7.79 0.87 3.25
C TYR A 48 8.27 1.98 4.19
N ALA A 49 8.00 3.24 3.83
CA ALA A 49 8.25 4.42 4.66
C ALA A 49 6.92 5.06 5.11
N ASP A 50 6.96 6.26 5.69
CA ASP A 50 5.83 7.01 6.23
C ASP A 50 4.91 7.60 5.15
N TRP A 51 4.41 6.75 4.26
CA TRP A 51 3.55 7.13 3.12
C TRP A 51 2.21 7.75 3.54
N TRP A 52 1.73 7.47 4.76
CA TRP A 52 0.49 8.05 5.30
C TRP A 52 0.62 9.53 5.66
N ASN A 53 1.85 10.02 5.88
CA ASN A 53 2.16 11.42 6.13
C ASN A 53 2.67 12.14 4.87
N ALA A 54 2.47 11.56 3.68
CA ALA A 54 2.95 12.16 2.44
C ALA A 54 2.20 13.47 2.12
N ASP A 55 2.96 14.56 1.97
CA ASP A 55 2.42 15.89 1.62
C ASP A 55 1.91 15.98 0.17
N ASN A 56 2.38 15.08 -0.70
CA ASN A 56 2.03 15.06 -2.11
C ASN A 56 1.95 13.62 -2.65
N THR A 57 1.30 13.48 -3.81
CA THR A 57 1.07 12.17 -4.43
C THR A 57 2.37 11.51 -4.89
N ASP A 58 3.40 12.28 -5.27
CA ASP A 58 4.71 11.74 -5.63
C ASP A 58 5.35 11.01 -4.44
N THR A 59 5.48 11.70 -3.30
CA THR A 59 6.00 11.15 -2.05
C THR A 59 5.22 9.91 -1.60
N PHE A 60 3.89 9.91 -1.75
CA PHE A 60 3.06 8.73 -1.48
C PHE A 60 3.53 7.52 -2.31
N TRP A 61 3.65 7.67 -3.63
CA TRP A 61 4.04 6.56 -4.52
C TRP A 61 5.44 6.04 -4.26
N ARG A 62 6.36 6.91 -3.84
CA ARG A 62 7.74 6.55 -3.52
C ARG A 62 7.86 5.83 -2.18
N ASN A 63 7.05 6.22 -1.20
CA ASN A 63 7.16 5.72 0.17
C ASN A 63 6.32 4.47 0.44
N TRP A 64 5.25 4.23 -0.32
CA TRP A 64 4.32 3.12 -0.04
C TRP A 64 4.97 1.75 -0.24
N ASN A 65 5.82 1.60 -1.27
CA ASN A 65 6.44 0.33 -1.63
C ASN A 65 7.88 0.58 -2.07
N MET A 66 8.74 0.65 -1.07
CA MET A 66 10.17 0.98 -1.23
C MET A 66 10.89 0.00 -2.16
N PRO A 67 10.71 -1.34 -2.05
CA PRO A 67 11.37 -2.29 -2.95
C PRO A 67 11.04 -2.06 -4.42
N ILE A 68 9.77 -1.84 -4.77
CA ILE A 68 9.38 -1.58 -6.16
C ILE A 68 9.89 -0.22 -6.63
N HIS A 69 9.80 0.82 -5.78
CA HIS A 69 10.32 2.13 -6.14
C HIS A 69 11.82 2.10 -6.42
N GLN A 70 12.60 1.48 -5.53
CA GLN A 70 14.04 1.33 -5.69
C GLN A 70 14.40 0.48 -6.91
N TRP A 71 13.60 -0.53 -7.24
CA TRP A 71 13.78 -1.32 -8.46
C TRP A 71 13.50 -0.51 -9.73
N ALA A 72 12.44 0.31 -9.74
CA ALA A 72 12.05 1.10 -10.91
C ALA A 72 12.97 2.31 -11.18
N VAL A 73 13.66 2.81 -10.16
CA VAL A 73 14.60 3.94 -10.26
C VAL A 73 16.02 3.50 -10.65
N ARG A 74 16.35 2.21 -10.46
CA ARG A 74 17.62 1.62 -10.90
C ARG A 74 17.59 1.26 -12.38
#